data_AF-A0A2A2TF28-F1
#
_entry.id   AF-A0A2A2TF28-F1
#
_cell.length_a   1.000
_cell.length_b   1.000
_cell.length_c   1.000
_cell.angle_alpha   90.00
_cell.angle_beta   90.00
_cell.angle_gamma   90.00
#
_symmetry.space_group_name_H-M   'P 1'
#
loop_
_entity.id
_entity.type
_entity.pdbx_description
1 polymer ?
#
loop_
_entity_poly.entity_id
_entity_poly.type
_entity_poly.pdbx_seq_one_letter_code
_entity_poly.pdbx_strand_id
1 'polypeptide(L)'
;MLNNKRKNKQIKAKLNTINEVINLIQKYLDKIWFRVLVSLGIACIAILATYLVEKWSQNQEICYSLEPIQKCIFRQILSVVTPSNIECFSILTGASIYILESRERRQRIIYQTWQVIDSASGVRVSYARIEALKTLKKYKISLQGIDLSNTDLSQIELEKVQLNGINFSNANLNSANLNSAELNGYIPVFILPRKINKS
;
A
#
# COMPACT_ATOMS: atom_id res chain seq x y z
N MET A 1 -2.53 -37.96 -8.64
CA MET A 1 -2.48 -37.11 -7.43
C MET A 1 -1.08 -36.55 -7.08
N LEU A 2 0.00 -37.33 -7.18
CA LEU A 2 1.37 -36.89 -6.82
C LEU A 2 1.91 -35.72 -7.67
N ASN A 3 1.53 -35.63 -8.94
CA ASN A 3 1.99 -34.59 -9.86
C ASN A 3 1.45 -33.19 -9.49
N ASN A 4 0.20 -33.09 -9.03
CA ASN A 4 -0.40 -31.84 -8.55
C ASN A 4 0.22 -31.35 -7.22
N LYS A 5 0.57 -32.27 -6.32
CA LYS A 5 1.27 -31.89 -5.07
C LYS A 5 2.66 -31.31 -5.34
N ARG A 6 3.41 -31.86 -6.31
CA ARG A 6 4.72 -31.34 -6.71
C ARG A 6 4.62 -29.96 -7.38
N LYS A 7 3.68 -29.77 -8.32
CA LYS A 7 3.40 -28.46 -8.94
C LYS A 7 3.03 -27.41 -7.90
N ASN A 8 2.13 -27.72 -6.95
CA ASN A 8 1.73 -26.78 -5.89
C ASN A 8 2.89 -26.41 -4.97
N LYS A 9 3.82 -27.34 -4.69
CA LYS A 9 5.02 -27.05 -3.89
C LYS A 9 5.99 -26.11 -4.63
N GLN A 10 6.18 -26.31 -5.94
CA GLN A 10 7.00 -25.42 -6.77
C GLN A 10 6.38 -24.03 -6.92
N ILE A 11 5.06 -23.94 -7.09
CA ILE A 11 4.33 -22.66 -7.14
C ILE A 11 4.46 -21.90 -5.83
N LYS A 12 4.29 -22.57 -4.68
CA LYS A 12 4.50 -21.96 -3.36
C LYS A 12 5.94 -21.47 -3.16
N ALA A 13 6.93 -22.23 -3.62
CA ALA A 13 8.33 -21.80 -3.53
C ALA A 13 8.60 -20.53 -4.35
N LYS A 14 8.09 -20.47 -5.60
CA LYS A 14 8.20 -19.28 -6.45
C LYS A 14 7.48 -18.06 -5.86
N LEU A 15 6.28 -18.27 -5.28
CA LEU A 15 5.54 -17.20 -4.60
C LEU A 15 6.30 -16.66 -3.39
N ASN A 16 6.93 -17.53 -2.59
CA ASN A 16 7.74 -17.10 -1.45
C ASN A 16 8.94 -16.26 -1.89
N THR A 17 9.67 -16.69 -2.93
CA THR A 17 10.79 -15.90 -3.47
C THR A 17 10.34 -14.55 -4.02
N ILE A 18 9.19 -14.47 -4.67
CA ILE A 18 8.61 -13.21 -5.16
C ILE A 18 8.26 -12.30 -3.97
N ASN A 19 7.63 -12.86 -2.94
CA ASN A 19 7.25 -12.11 -1.74
C ASN A 19 8.48 -11.56 -0.99
N GLU A 20 9.58 -12.31 -0.92
CA GLU A 20 10.83 -11.84 -0.33
C GLU A 20 11.41 -10.65 -1.10
N VAL A 21 11.45 -10.74 -2.44
CA VAL A 21 11.92 -9.64 -3.30
C VAL A 21 11.02 -8.42 -3.15
N ILE A 22 9.69 -8.61 -3.14
CA ILE A 22 8.73 -7.54 -2.91
C ILE A 22 8.99 -6.88 -1.55
N ASN A 23 9.17 -7.66 -0.48
CA ASN A 23 9.45 -7.12 0.86
C ASN A 23 10.77 -6.34 0.91
N LEU A 24 11.81 -6.82 0.22
CA LEU A 24 13.08 -6.11 0.05
C LEU A 24 12.87 -4.76 -0.64
N ILE A 25 12.17 -4.74 -1.78
CA ILE A 25 11.87 -3.51 -2.53
C ILE A 25 11.06 -2.53 -1.65
N GLN A 26 10.07 -3.04 -0.93
CA GLN A 26 9.26 -2.25 0.00
C GLN A 26 10.12 -1.61 1.09
N LYS A 27 11.05 -2.36 1.68
CA LYS A 27 11.99 -1.84 2.70
C LYS A 27 12.87 -0.71 2.16
N TYR A 28 13.26 -0.76 0.89
CA TYR A 28 13.99 0.33 0.25
C TYR A 28 13.08 1.52 -0.08
N LEU A 29 11.85 1.27 -0.53
CA LEU A 29 10.84 2.29 -0.80
C LEU A 29 10.34 3.01 0.47
N ASP A 30 10.51 2.46 1.67
CA ASP A 30 10.20 3.18 2.91
C ASP A 30 11.20 4.33 3.16
N LYS A 31 12.43 4.26 2.60
CA LYS A 31 13.41 5.34 2.73
C LYS A 31 12.98 6.55 1.88
N ILE A 32 12.82 7.70 2.54
CA ILE A 32 12.39 8.97 1.92
C ILE A 32 13.28 9.35 0.73
N TRP A 33 14.60 9.35 0.90
CA TRP A 33 15.54 9.67 -0.18
C TRP A 33 15.37 8.73 -1.39
N PHE A 34 15.18 7.43 -1.17
CA PHE A 34 15.03 6.48 -2.28
C PHE A 34 13.74 6.75 -3.08
N ARG A 35 12.63 7.11 -2.41
CA ARG A 35 11.39 7.53 -3.09
C ARG A 35 11.59 8.77 -3.95
N VAL A 36 12.31 9.76 -3.42
CA VAL A 36 12.62 10.98 -4.16
C VAL A 36 13.43 10.65 -5.43
N LEU A 37 14.45 9.80 -5.32
CA LEU A 37 15.22 9.34 -6.48
C LEU A 37 14.35 8.61 -7.52
N VAL A 38 13.49 7.68 -7.07
CA VAL A 38 12.58 6.96 -7.97
C VAL A 38 11.61 7.93 -8.66
N SER A 39 11.07 8.90 -7.93
CA SER A 39 10.15 9.91 -8.50
C SER A 39 10.82 10.81 -9.54
N LEU A 40 12.07 11.23 -9.29
CA LEU A 40 12.88 12.00 -10.23
C LEU A 40 13.22 11.18 -11.47
N GLY A 41 13.53 9.90 -11.29
CA GLY A 41 13.76 8.96 -12.39
C GLY A 41 12.53 8.81 -13.29
N ILE A 42 11.35 8.60 -12.70
CA ILE A 42 10.07 8.47 -13.43
C ILE A 42 9.78 9.75 -14.23
N ALA A 43 9.92 10.93 -13.61
CA ALA A 43 9.71 12.21 -14.29
C ALA A 43 10.69 12.41 -15.45
N CYS A 44 11.97 12.10 -15.24
CA CYS A 44 13.00 12.21 -16.26
C CYS A 44 12.71 11.28 -17.45
N ILE A 45 12.33 10.03 -17.19
CA ILE A 45 11.97 9.06 -18.22
C ILE A 45 10.74 9.51 -19.01
N ALA A 46 9.72 10.05 -18.34
CA ALA A 46 8.51 10.53 -19.00
C ALA A 46 8.81 11.69 -19.98
N ILE A 47 9.62 12.66 -19.55
CA ILE A 47 9.97 13.81 -20.40
C ILE A 47 10.95 13.40 -21.52
N LEU A 48 11.87 12.47 -21.24
CA LEU A 48 12.72 11.87 -22.28
C LEU A 48 11.89 11.15 -23.33
N ALA A 49 10.86 10.41 -22.92
CA ALA A 49 9.97 9.73 -23.85
C ALA A 49 9.24 10.73 -24.77
N THR A 50 8.70 11.83 -24.22
CA THR A 50 8.04 12.86 -25.05
C THR A 50 9.02 13.52 -26.02
N TYR A 51 10.25 13.82 -25.57
CA TYR A 51 11.29 14.40 -26.42
C TYR A 51 11.72 13.46 -27.56
N LEU A 52 11.85 12.16 -27.27
CA LEU A 52 12.19 11.16 -28.28
C LEU A 52 11.07 10.98 -29.30
N VAL A 53 9.80 11.02 -28.87
CA VAL A 53 8.64 10.97 -29.76
C VAL A 53 8.61 12.17 -30.69
N GLU A 54 8.87 13.38 -30.18
CA GLU A 54 8.92 14.60 -31.00
C GLU A 54 10.02 14.52 -32.06
N LYS A 55 11.23 14.11 -31.68
CA LYS A 55 12.34 13.93 -32.63
C LYS A 55 12.06 12.86 -33.68
N TRP A 56 11.48 11.74 -33.26
CA TRP A 56 11.09 10.68 -34.17
C TRP A 56 10.03 11.16 -35.16
N SER A 57 9.03 11.91 -34.68
CA SER A 57 7.99 12.52 -35.52
C SER A 57 8.55 13.53 -36.53
N GLN A 58 9.64 14.23 -36.20
CA GLN A 58 10.29 15.20 -37.07
C GLN A 58 11.37 14.58 -37.97
N ASN A 59 11.51 13.24 -37.97
CA ASN A 59 12.51 12.50 -38.74
C ASN A 59 13.96 12.99 -38.49
N GLN A 60 14.22 13.51 -37.29
CA GLN A 60 15.54 14.00 -36.90
C GLN A 60 16.40 12.86 -36.31
N GLU A 61 17.71 12.95 -36.52
CA GLU A 61 18.64 11.97 -35.97
C GLU A 61 18.68 12.04 -34.43
N ILE A 62 18.38 10.89 -33.81
CA ILE A 62 18.35 10.72 -32.35
C ILE A 62 19.77 10.68 -31.76
N CYS A 63 20.69 10.02 -32.48
CA CYS A 63 22.13 9.97 -32.19
C CYS A 63 22.90 10.16 -33.50
N TYR A 64 24.05 10.83 -33.43
CA TYR A 64 24.95 10.92 -34.57
C TYR A 64 25.71 9.61 -34.75
N SER A 65 25.93 9.23 -36.01
CA SER A 65 26.56 7.95 -36.40
C SER A 65 28.03 7.79 -35.94
N LEU A 66 28.73 8.89 -35.64
CA LEU A 66 30.13 8.88 -35.19
C LEU A 66 30.33 9.05 -33.67
N GLU A 67 29.26 9.19 -32.88
CA GLU A 67 29.39 9.37 -31.43
C GLU A 67 29.25 8.05 -30.65
N PRO A 68 30.01 7.86 -29.57
CA PRO A 68 29.80 6.74 -28.67
C PRO A 68 28.43 6.86 -27.98
N ILE A 69 27.74 5.72 -27.83
CA ILE A 69 26.38 5.62 -27.28
C ILE A 69 26.24 6.32 -25.93
N GLN A 70 27.26 6.24 -25.06
CA GLN A 70 27.28 6.91 -23.75
C GLN A 70 27.16 8.44 -23.86
N LYS A 71 27.86 9.06 -24.81
CA LYS A 71 27.76 10.52 -25.03
C LYS A 71 26.40 10.91 -25.61
N CYS A 72 25.85 10.10 -26.51
CA CYS A 72 24.51 10.34 -27.04
C CYS A 72 23.45 10.30 -25.92
N ILE A 73 23.44 9.26 -25.10
CA ILE A 73 22.50 9.12 -23.98
C ILE A 73 22.66 10.28 -22.99
N PHE A 74 23.90 10.63 -22.63
CA PHE A 74 24.15 11.75 -21.72
C PHE A 74 23.63 13.08 -22.26
N ARG A 75 23.83 13.35 -23.57
CA ARG A 75 23.32 14.55 -24.23
C ARG A 75 21.79 14.59 -24.24
N GLN A 76 21.13 13.46 -24.47
CA GLN A 76 19.67 13.38 -24.42
C GLN A 76 19.15 13.65 -23.00
N ILE A 77 19.74 13.05 -21.98
CA ILE A 77 19.40 13.33 -20.58
C ILE A 77 19.59 14.82 -20.26
N LEU A 78 20.72 15.41 -20.66
CA LEU A 78 21.01 16.83 -20.42
C LEU A 78 20.04 17.77 -21.15
N SER A 79 19.55 17.38 -22.33
CA SER A 79 18.58 18.17 -23.11
C SER A 79 17.22 18.27 -22.44
N VAL A 80 16.88 17.28 -21.61
CA VAL A 80 15.63 17.26 -20.86
C VAL A 80 15.72 18.08 -19.57
N VAL A 81 16.90 18.14 -18.94
CA VAL A 81 17.16 18.95 -17.74
C VAL A 81 17.47 20.40 -18.12
N THR A 82 16.49 21.07 -18.71
CA THR A 82 16.57 22.49 -19.12
C THR A 82 15.59 23.34 -18.32
N PRO A 83 15.84 24.67 -18.16
CA PRO A 83 14.97 25.54 -17.38
C PRO A 83 13.50 25.55 -17.82
N SER A 84 13.24 25.35 -19.12
CA SER A 84 11.89 25.30 -19.70
C SER A 84 11.07 24.11 -19.21
N ASN A 85 11.70 23.02 -18.79
CA ASN A 85 11.02 21.80 -18.36
C ASN A 85 10.85 21.70 -16.84
N ILE A 86 11.33 22.69 -16.07
CA ILE A 86 11.32 22.67 -14.60
C ILE A 86 9.90 22.53 -14.06
N GLU A 87 8.91 23.21 -14.65
CA GLU A 87 7.51 23.13 -14.23
C GLU A 87 6.97 21.69 -14.36
N CYS A 88 7.15 21.07 -15.53
CA CYS A 88 6.77 19.68 -15.78
C CYS A 88 7.46 18.71 -14.82
N PHE A 89 8.75 18.92 -14.53
CA PHE A 89 9.47 18.13 -13.55
C PHE A 89 8.86 18.24 -12.16
N SER A 90 8.54 19.45 -11.70
CA SER A 90 7.95 19.65 -10.36
C SER A 90 6.57 18.97 -10.22
N ILE A 91 5.74 19.04 -11.26
CA ILE A 91 4.41 18.41 -11.27
C ILE A 91 4.54 16.88 -11.30
N LEU A 92 5.36 16.34 -12.21
CA LEU A 92 5.54 14.89 -12.36
C LEU A 92 6.19 14.25 -11.13
N THR A 93 7.19 14.92 -10.55
CA THR A 93 7.83 14.45 -9.32
C THR A 93 6.86 14.51 -8.15
N GLY A 94 6.12 15.61 -7.97
CA GLY A 94 5.10 15.74 -6.92
C GLY A 94 4.01 14.67 -7.03
N ALA A 95 3.45 14.46 -8.24
CA ALA A 95 2.46 13.43 -8.49
C ALA A 95 3.02 12.02 -8.24
N SER A 96 4.25 11.75 -8.68
CA SER A 96 4.94 10.47 -8.45
C SER A 96 5.19 10.22 -6.97
N ILE A 97 5.69 11.22 -6.22
CA ILE A 97 5.89 11.14 -4.77
C ILE A 97 4.56 10.86 -4.06
N TYR A 98 3.50 11.58 -4.42
CA TYR A 98 2.18 11.38 -3.83
C TYR A 98 1.71 9.93 -4.01
N ILE A 99 1.84 9.37 -5.22
CA ILE A 99 1.47 7.99 -5.51
C ILE A 99 2.36 7.02 -4.72
N LEU A 100 3.69 7.25 -4.67
CA LEU A 100 4.60 6.40 -3.90
C LEU A 100 4.32 6.44 -2.39
N GLU A 101 3.95 7.60 -1.84
CA GLU A 101 3.58 7.76 -0.42
C GLU A 101 2.19 7.19 -0.09
N SER A 102 1.33 6.93 -1.08
CA SER A 102 -0.02 6.38 -0.86
C SER A 102 -0.01 5.11 0.01
N ARG A 103 1.06 4.32 -0.10
CA ARG A 103 1.24 3.08 0.64
C ARG A 103 1.53 3.30 2.13
N GLU A 104 2.38 4.26 2.47
CA GLU A 104 2.67 4.62 3.88
C GLU A 104 1.47 5.27 4.56
N ARG A 105 0.70 6.09 3.82
CA ARG A 105 -0.54 6.70 4.32
C ARG A 105 -1.53 5.64 4.82
N ARG A 106 -1.68 4.54 4.07
CA ARG A 106 -2.53 3.41 4.48
C ARG A 106 -2.07 2.78 5.80
N GLN A 107 -0.77 2.56 5.97
CA GLN A 107 -0.22 1.99 7.21
C GLN A 107 -0.42 2.91 8.41
N ARG A 108 -0.15 4.21 8.25
CA ARG A 108 -0.35 5.20 9.31
C ARG A 108 -1.81 5.25 9.77
N ILE A 109 -2.74 5.28 8.82
CA ILE A 109 -4.18 5.27 9.13
C ILE A 109 -4.55 4.01 9.91
N ILE A 110 -4.13 2.83 9.46
CA ILE A 110 -4.42 1.57 10.15
C ILE A 110 -3.88 1.59 11.58
N TYR A 111 -2.63 2.03 11.77
CA TYR A 111 -2.01 2.12 13.10
C TYR A 111 -2.76 3.07 14.03
N GLN A 112 -3.08 4.29 13.58
CA GLN A 112 -3.86 5.26 14.35
C GLN A 112 -5.25 4.73 14.68
N THR A 113 -5.87 4.02 13.74
CA THR A 113 -7.18 3.40 13.93
C THR A 113 -7.14 2.35 15.04
N TRP A 114 -6.10 1.53 15.08
CA TRP A 114 -5.88 0.57 16.16
C TRP A 114 -5.66 1.26 17.52
N GLN A 115 -4.90 2.35 17.58
CA GLN A 115 -4.73 3.12 18.80
C GLN A 115 -6.06 3.66 19.36
N VAL A 116 -6.98 4.09 18.49
CA VAL A 116 -8.33 4.51 18.90
C VAL A 116 -9.14 3.34 19.48
N ILE A 117 -9.01 2.14 18.91
CA ILE A 117 -9.69 0.95 19.43
C ILE A 117 -9.14 0.57 20.81
N ASP A 118 -7.82 0.52 20.95
CA ASP A 118 -7.15 0.14 22.19
C ASP A 118 -7.40 1.16 23.31
N SER A 119 -7.35 2.45 23.00
CA SER A 119 -7.62 3.52 23.98
C SER A 119 -9.07 3.58 24.45
N ALA A 120 -10.01 3.07 23.65
CA ALA A 120 -11.43 2.97 24.01
C ALA A 120 -11.80 1.64 24.72
N SER A 121 -10.82 0.84 25.15
CA SER A 121 -11.06 -0.40 25.89
C SER A 121 -11.81 -0.13 27.20
N GLY A 122 -12.80 -0.97 27.52
CA GLY A 122 -13.66 -0.82 28.70
C GLY A 122 -14.69 0.32 28.63
N VAL A 123 -14.66 1.16 27.58
CA VAL A 123 -15.66 2.21 27.37
C VAL A 123 -16.91 1.62 26.74
N ARG A 124 -18.08 1.80 27.38
CA ARG A 124 -19.37 1.30 26.88
C ARG A 124 -19.74 1.96 25.55
N VAL A 125 -19.83 3.29 25.51
CA VAL A 125 -20.22 4.05 24.31
C VAL A 125 -19.03 4.88 23.82
N SER A 126 -18.54 4.60 22.61
CA SER A 126 -17.46 5.37 21.98
C SER A 126 -17.68 5.49 20.48
N TYR A 127 -18.04 6.70 20.02
CA TYR A 127 -18.21 6.99 18.60
C TYR A 127 -16.90 6.80 17.83
N ALA A 128 -15.78 7.24 18.41
CA ALA A 128 -14.46 7.09 17.81
C ALA A 128 -14.09 5.61 17.57
N ARG A 129 -14.42 4.71 18.52
CA ARG A 129 -14.19 3.27 18.35
C ARG A 129 -15.07 2.67 17.26
N ILE A 130 -16.36 3.05 17.20
CA ILE A 130 -17.27 2.59 16.14
C ILE A 130 -16.74 3.00 14.76
N GLU A 131 -16.32 4.26 14.62
CA GLU A 131 -15.76 4.77 13.37
C GLU A 131 -14.42 4.10 13.02
N ALA A 132 -13.60 3.79 14.02
CA ALA A 132 -12.37 3.04 13.84
C ALA A 132 -12.63 1.61 13.32
N LEU A 133 -13.63 0.91 13.86
CA LEU A 133 -14.03 -0.41 13.38
C LEU A 133 -14.52 -0.37 11.92
N LYS A 134 -15.34 0.64 11.57
CA LYS A 134 -15.77 0.89 10.18
C LYS A 134 -14.59 1.21 9.25
N THR A 135 -13.61 1.96 9.75
CA THR A 135 -12.39 2.27 9.01
C THR A 135 -11.58 1.01 8.71
N LEU A 136 -11.37 0.14 9.69
CA LEU A 136 -10.69 -1.14 9.47
C LEU A 136 -11.45 -2.05 8.49
N LYS A 137 -12.79 -2.09 8.55
CA LYS A 137 -13.63 -2.74 7.53
C LYS A 137 -13.36 -2.20 6.13
N LYS A 138 -13.34 -0.87 5.95
CA LYS A 138 -13.08 -0.22 4.65
C LYS A 138 -11.74 -0.63 4.06
N TYR A 139 -10.71 -0.81 4.90
CA TYR A 139 -9.39 -1.28 4.48
C TYR A 139 -9.24 -2.81 4.41
N LYS A 140 -10.33 -3.56 4.64
CA LYS A 140 -10.37 -5.03 4.69
C LYS A 140 -9.36 -5.61 5.67
N ILE A 141 -9.23 -4.96 6.83
CA ILE A 141 -8.36 -5.41 7.91
C ILE A 141 -9.16 -6.36 8.82
N SER A 142 -8.53 -7.47 9.18
CA SER A 142 -9.11 -8.43 10.12
C SER A 142 -9.25 -7.80 11.51
N LEU A 143 -10.40 -8.01 12.14
CA LEU A 143 -10.70 -7.55 13.49
C LEU A 143 -10.46 -8.66 14.53
N GLN A 144 -9.68 -9.69 14.19
CA GLN A 144 -9.51 -10.88 15.01
C GLN A 144 -8.94 -10.58 16.40
N GLY A 145 -9.58 -11.13 17.44
CA GLY A 145 -9.07 -11.13 18.80
C GLY A 145 -9.16 -9.78 19.52
N ILE A 146 -10.06 -8.89 19.10
CA ILE A 146 -10.40 -7.64 19.79
C ILE A 146 -11.36 -7.94 20.94
N ASP A 147 -11.19 -7.24 22.07
CA ASP A 147 -12.17 -7.24 23.14
C ASP A 147 -13.18 -6.09 22.92
N LEU A 148 -14.42 -6.47 22.59
CA LEU A 148 -15.56 -5.55 22.45
C LEU A 148 -16.63 -5.87 23.51
N SER A 149 -16.23 -6.43 24.65
CA SER A 149 -17.18 -6.73 25.73
C SER A 149 -17.75 -5.48 26.38
N ASN A 150 -19.02 -5.55 26.79
CA ASN A 150 -19.78 -4.46 27.41
C ASN A 150 -19.88 -3.18 26.55
N THR A 151 -19.75 -3.31 25.23
CA THR A 151 -19.76 -2.16 24.31
C THR A 151 -21.10 -1.93 23.65
N ASP A 152 -21.45 -0.67 23.39
CA ASP A 152 -22.57 -0.33 22.52
C ASP A 152 -22.10 -0.29 21.06
N LEU A 153 -22.57 -1.27 20.29
CA LEU A 153 -22.32 -1.44 18.86
C LEU A 153 -23.66 -1.49 18.10
N SER A 154 -24.71 -0.88 18.67
CA SER A 154 -26.00 -0.81 18.02
C SER A 154 -25.87 -0.15 16.63
N GLN A 155 -26.58 -0.72 15.65
CA GLN A 155 -26.57 -0.28 14.25
C GLN A 155 -25.21 -0.34 13.55
N ILE A 156 -24.21 -1.04 14.09
CA ILE A 156 -22.90 -1.13 13.42
C ILE A 156 -23.00 -1.98 12.15
N GLU A 157 -22.34 -1.54 11.08
CA GLU A 157 -22.25 -2.26 9.80
C GLU A 157 -20.88 -2.92 9.64
N LEU A 158 -20.74 -4.19 10.02
CA LEU A 158 -19.50 -4.99 9.90
C LEU A 158 -19.69 -6.24 9.03
N GLU A 159 -20.56 -6.17 8.02
CA GLU A 159 -20.75 -7.27 7.07
C GLU A 159 -19.46 -7.57 6.29
N LYS A 160 -19.23 -8.86 6.00
CA LYS A 160 -18.03 -9.38 5.30
C LYS A 160 -16.68 -9.10 6.00
N VAL A 161 -16.70 -8.79 7.29
CA VAL A 161 -15.47 -8.61 8.09
C VAL A 161 -15.06 -9.94 8.74
N GLN A 162 -13.76 -10.13 8.93
CA GLN A 162 -13.24 -11.26 9.71
C GLN A 162 -13.29 -10.95 11.20
N LEU A 163 -14.20 -11.64 11.91
CA LEU A 163 -14.52 -11.40 13.33
C LEU A 163 -14.04 -12.52 14.26
N ASN A 164 -13.13 -13.37 13.79
CA ASN A 164 -12.66 -14.54 14.55
C ASN A 164 -12.11 -14.17 15.93
N GLY A 165 -12.59 -14.83 16.97
CA GLY A 165 -12.09 -14.65 18.33
C GLY A 165 -12.36 -13.26 18.94
N ILE A 166 -13.28 -12.47 18.39
CA ILE A 166 -13.74 -11.24 19.04
C ILE A 166 -14.60 -11.57 20.25
N ASN A 167 -14.39 -10.87 21.36
CA ASN A 167 -15.25 -10.97 22.53
C ASN A 167 -16.39 -9.95 22.42
N PHE A 168 -17.63 -10.43 22.22
CA PHE A 168 -18.85 -9.61 22.24
C PHE A 168 -19.66 -9.77 23.53
N SER A 169 -19.09 -10.31 24.61
CA SER A 169 -19.81 -10.55 25.87
C SER A 169 -20.46 -9.26 26.36
N ASN A 170 -21.78 -9.28 26.60
CA ASN A 170 -22.60 -8.13 27.00
C ASN A 170 -22.55 -6.92 26.04
N ALA A 171 -22.13 -7.09 24.79
CA ALA A 171 -22.20 -6.02 23.80
C ALA A 171 -23.66 -5.80 23.35
N ASN A 172 -24.07 -4.54 23.20
CA ASN A 172 -25.33 -4.20 22.56
C ASN A 172 -25.15 -4.24 21.04
N LEU A 173 -25.74 -5.23 20.39
CA LEU A 173 -25.70 -5.43 18.93
C LEU A 173 -27.07 -5.18 18.27
N ASN A 174 -27.96 -4.42 18.93
CA ASN A 174 -29.28 -4.13 18.39
C ASN A 174 -29.18 -3.48 17.01
N SER A 175 -29.84 -4.08 16.01
CA SER A 175 -29.80 -3.64 14.60
C SER A 175 -28.41 -3.65 13.94
N ALA A 176 -27.43 -4.35 14.51
CA ALA A 176 -26.11 -4.50 13.89
C ALA A 176 -26.18 -5.42 12.65
N ASN A 177 -25.49 -5.05 11.58
CA ASN A 177 -25.33 -5.86 10.38
C ASN A 177 -23.98 -6.59 10.41
N LEU A 178 -23.99 -7.87 10.74
CA LEU A 178 -22.82 -8.77 10.76
C LEU A 178 -22.89 -9.84 9.65
N ASN A 179 -23.71 -9.62 8.62
CA ASN A 179 -23.96 -10.62 7.58
C ASN A 179 -22.68 -11.01 6.83
N SER A 180 -22.55 -12.30 6.49
CA SER A 180 -21.37 -12.82 5.78
C SER A 180 -20.02 -12.54 6.46
N ALA A 181 -20.00 -12.23 7.76
CA ALA A 181 -18.75 -12.12 8.50
C ALA A 181 -18.01 -13.47 8.43
N GLU A 182 -16.81 -13.44 7.85
CA GLU A 182 -16.06 -14.66 7.60
C GLU A 182 -15.45 -15.15 8.91
N LEU A 183 -15.94 -16.31 9.38
CA LEU A 183 -15.33 -17.04 10.49
C LEU A 183 -14.18 -17.96 10.02
N ASN A 184 -13.85 -17.94 8.72
CA ASN A 184 -12.91 -18.87 8.10
C ASN A 184 -11.64 -18.16 7.57
N GLY A 185 -10.67 -17.96 8.47
CA GLY A 185 -9.22 -18.16 8.25
C GLY A 185 -8.47 -17.55 7.05
N TYR A 186 -8.96 -16.54 6.32
CA TYR A 186 -8.16 -15.94 5.25
C TYR A 186 -7.45 -14.66 5.69
N ILE A 187 -6.21 -14.75 6.16
CA ILE A 187 -5.40 -13.56 6.50
C ILE A 187 -4.86 -12.94 5.20
N PRO A 188 -5.32 -11.75 4.75
CA PRO A 188 -4.54 -11.00 3.77
C PRO A 188 -3.23 -10.59 4.43
N VAL A 189 -2.12 -11.01 3.81
CA VAL A 189 -0.73 -10.73 4.21
C VAL A 189 -0.48 -9.23 4.06
N PHE A 190 -0.92 -8.48 5.07
CA PHE A 190 -0.47 -7.12 5.37
C PHE A 190 -0.64 -6.90 6.87
N ILE A 191 0.12 -7.65 7.67
CA ILE A 191 0.19 -7.48 9.11
C ILE A 191 1.23 -6.40 9.42
N LEU A 192 0.80 -5.30 10.03
CA LEU A 192 1.58 -4.46 10.95
C LEU A 192 0.63 -3.75 11.93
N PRO A 193 0.97 -3.62 13.23
CA PRO A 193 1.62 -4.59 14.10
C PRO A 193 0.71 -4.91 15.31
N ARG A 194 0.53 -6.20 15.65
CA ARG A 194 0.15 -6.56 17.02
C ARG A 194 1.44 -6.75 17.81
N LYS A 195 2.00 -5.67 18.38
CA LYS A 195 2.88 -5.84 19.55
C LYS A 195 1.96 -6.10 20.74
N ILE A 196 1.58 -7.36 20.94
CA ILE A 196 1.08 -7.78 22.25
C ILE A 196 2.29 -7.81 23.18
N ASN A 197 2.72 -6.65 23.69
CA ASN A 197 3.41 -6.65 24.97
C ASN A 197 2.30 -6.75 26.02
N LYS A 198 2.00 -7.98 26.44
CA LYS A 198 1.44 -8.19 27.77
C LYS A 198 2.64 -8.41 28.69
N SER A 199 2.75 -7.52 29.67
CA SER A 199 3.54 -7.68 30.90
C SER A 199 3.42 -9.07 31.48
#